data_AF-A0A2E2ZD43-F1
#
_entry.id   AF-A0A2E2ZD43-F1
#
_cell.length_a   1.000
_cell.length_b   1.000
_cell.length_c   1.000
_cell.angle_alpha   90.00
_cell.angle_beta   90.00
_cell.angle_gamma   90.00
#
_symmetry.space_group_name_H-M   'P 1'
#
loop_
_entity.id
_entity.type
_entity.pdbx_description
1 polymer ?
#
loop_
_entity_poly.entity_id
_entity_poly.type
_entity_poly.pdbx_seq_one_letter_code
_entity_poly.pdbx_strand_id
1 'polypeptide(L)'
;MKQSLFKHPLFLIALLVSSVSFGQAIKGTVSDANGGLPGVNITIAGTTSGALSDFDGNYVIEASEGDVLVFSYVGYQTEERTVGSEMVINVTMSEDLTALDEVVVIGYGSTTVKDATGAVAAVRSEDFNQGVISSPEQLIQGKTAGVQISNTSGQPGAGINIRIRGTNSVRSNNNPLFVVDGIPLSGGSTVAGGDVPGVGGNPAKNPLNFLNPNDIESISILKDASATAIYGSRGANGVVIITTKNGRSRDGEFTYQFNVSSSKPRETYNLLSSKKFLSERTRLGLDNSADYGSSTDWQDVIFRTAASHNQNVSYSKSHDTGSYLASVGFGNQLGVVENSNMERISARLNVNQRFLDDKLKISLQGTYSRINDQLAPIAGSAGFRGDLLGAAYSANPTWPNRAGFDETGGLLNPANLLAYSSGRANTNRYL
;
A
#
# COMPACT_ATOMS: atom_id res chain seq x y z
N MET A 1 -17.60 3.44 -69.35
CA MET A 1 -16.84 3.44 -68.06
C MET A 1 -17.04 4.83 -67.46
N LYS A 2 -18.04 5.07 -66.61
CA LYS A 2 -18.12 4.85 -65.15
C LYS A 2 -17.10 5.67 -64.32
N GLN A 3 -17.68 6.51 -63.45
CA GLN A 3 -17.17 7.06 -62.17
C GLN A 3 -16.32 8.34 -62.29
N SER A 4 -16.36 9.35 -61.42
CA SER A 4 -17.33 9.92 -60.48
C SER A 4 -16.55 11.08 -59.80
N LEU A 5 -16.72 12.33 -60.24
CA LEU A 5 -16.01 13.49 -59.67
C LEU A 5 -17.06 14.44 -59.09
N PHE A 6 -17.67 14.01 -57.99
CA PHE A 6 -18.72 14.75 -57.30
C PHE A 6 -18.78 14.37 -55.82
N LYS A 7 -17.71 14.64 -55.07
CA LYS A 7 -17.76 14.68 -53.60
C LYS A 7 -16.74 15.72 -53.12
N HIS A 8 -17.24 16.72 -52.38
CA HIS A 8 -16.52 17.74 -51.57
C HIS A 8 -16.59 19.20 -52.05
N PRO A 9 -17.78 19.83 -52.05
CA PRO A 9 -17.90 21.25 -51.71
C PRO A 9 -18.23 21.46 -50.21
N LEU A 10 -18.37 20.39 -49.42
CA LEU A 10 -18.82 20.49 -48.01
C LEU A 10 -17.69 20.78 -47.01
N PHE A 11 -16.42 20.64 -47.42
CA PHE A 11 -15.28 20.82 -46.52
C PHE A 11 -14.80 22.28 -46.41
N LEU A 12 -15.20 23.15 -47.36
CA LEU A 12 -14.81 24.57 -47.35
C LEU A 12 -15.81 25.49 -46.62
N ILE A 13 -17.04 25.00 -46.34
CA ILE A 13 -18.07 25.78 -45.63
C ILE A 13 -18.06 25.49 -44.11
N ALA A 14 -17.50 24.36 -43.68
CA ALA A 14 -17.35 24.02 -42.25
C ALA A 14 -16.21 24.78 -41.54
N LEU A 15 -15.34 25.49 -42.28
CA LEU A 15 -14.19 26.21 -41.72
C LEU A 15 -14.47 27.71 -41.42
N LEU A 16 -15.70 28.18 -41.66
CA LEU A 16 -16.07 29.60 -41.55
C LEU A 16 -17.05 29.91 -40.40
N VAL A 17 -17.27 28.95 -39.49
CA VAL A 17 -18.06 29.15 -38.25
C VAL A 17 -17.19 28.86 -37.02
N SER A 18 -15.97 29.37 -37.01
CA SER A 18 -15.24 29.61 -35.76
C SER A 18 -15.62 30.99 -35.26
N SER A 19 -16.70 31.05 -34.48
CA SER A 19 -17.05 32.21 -33.67
C SER A 19 -15.82 32.58 -32.82
N VAL A 20 -15.20 33.70 -33.15
CA VAL A 20 -14.18 34.32 -32.31
C VAL A 20 -14.90 34.80 -31.05
N SER A 21 -14.89 33.99 -29.99
CA SER A 21 -15.29 34.46 -28.67
C SER A 21 -14.19 35.41 -28.19
N PHE A 22 -14.51 36.70 -28.09
CA PHE A 22 -13.64 37.63 -27.40
C PHE A 22 -13.82 37.37 -25.91
N GLY A 23 -12.82 36.75 -25.28
CA GLY A 23 -12.73 36.74 -23.82
C GLY A 23 -12.68 38.17 -23.32
N GLN A 24 -13.48 38.47 -22.29
CA GLN A 24 -13.42 39.73 -21.58
C GLN A 24 -12.65 39.52 -20.27
N ALA A 25 -11.77 40.47 -19.95
CA ALA A 25 -11.00 40.44 -18.71
C ALA A 25 -11.92 40.70 -17.51
N ILE A 26 -12.34 39.63 -16.83
CA ILE A 26 -13.07 39.70 -15.56
C ILE A 26 -12.08 39.95 -14.45
N LYS A 27 -12.36 40.95 -13.61
CA LYS A 27 -11.57 41.25 -12.41
C LYS A 27 -12.38 40.99 -11.16
N GLY A 28 -11.73 40.82 -10.02
CA GLY A 28 -12.46 40.73 -8.77
C GLY A 28 -11.56 40.48 -7.58
N THR A 29 -12.18 40.40 -6.41
CA THR A 29 -11.51 40.07 -5.16
C THR A 29 -12.13 38.82 -4.53
N VAL A 30 -11.29 37.89 -4.11
CA VAL A 30 -11.69 36.77 -3.25
C VAL A 30 -11.33 37.11 -1.81
N SER A 31 -12.28 36.92 -0.90
CA SER A 31 -12.16 37.24 0.51
C SER A 31 -12.66 36.11 1.40
N ASP A 32 -12.27 36.12 2.67
CA ASP A 32 -12.86 35.32 3.75
C ASP A 32 -13.37 36.23 4.88
N ALA A 33 -13.67 35.65 6.05
CA ALA A 33 -14.13 36.39 7.22
C ALA A 33 -13.06 37.34 7.82
N ASN A 34 -11.78 37.19 7.45
CA ASN A 34 -10.63 37.93 7.99
C ASN A 34 -10.00 38.90 6.98
N GLY A 35 -10.33 38.83 5.69
CA GLY A 35 -9.86 39.78 4.67
C GLY A 35 -9.72 39.17 3.28
N GLY A 36 -8.85 39.76 2.44
CA GLY A 36 -8.53 39.21 1.10
C GLY A 36 -7.83 37.85 1.21
N LEU A 37 -8.24 36.90 0.39
CA LEU A 37 -7.77 35.50 0.46
C LEU A 37 -6.77 35.21 -0.68
N PRO A 38 -5.48 35.05 -0.37
CA PRO A 38 -4.46 34.81 -1.38
C PRO A 38 -4.36 33.35 -1.82
N GLY A 39 -3.96 33.12 -3.08
CA GLY A 39 -3.69 31.78 -3.61
C GLY A 39 -4.92 30.92 -3.93
N VAL A 40 -6.10 31.53 -4.01
CA VAL A 40 -7.33 30.86 -4.46
C VAL A 40 -7.18 30.52 -5.94
N ASN A 41 -7.55 29.29 -6.31
CA ASN A 41 -7.52 28.82 -7.68
C ASN A 41 -8.88 29.08 -8.35
N ILE A 42 -8.89 29.97 -9.34
CA ILE A 42 -10.06 30.37 -10.13
C ILE A 42 -9.96 29.71 -11.50
N THR A 43 -10.93 28.87 -11.87
CA THR A 43 -10.93 28.16 -13.17
C THR A 43 -12.26 28.30 -13.88
N ILE A 44 -12.26 28.29 -15.21
CA ILE A 44 -13.50 28.24 -16.00
C ILE A 44 -13.93 26.78 -16.14
N ALA A 45 -15.15 26.46 -15.69
CA ALA A 45 -15.70 25.11 -15.69
C ALA A 45 -15.59 24.43 -17.06
N GLY A 46 -15.03 23.22 -17.10
CA GLY A 46 -14.85 22.45 -18.33
C GLY A 46 -13.63 22.85 -19.18
N THR A 47 -12.80 23.78 -18.71
CA THR A 47 -11.56 24.20 -19.38
C THR A 47 -10.34 24.07 -18.47
N THR A 48 -9.14 24.19 -19.05
CA THR A 48 -7.88 24.31 -18.29
C THR A 48 -7.47 25.78 -18.08
N SER A 49 -8.34 26.74 -18.41
CA SER A 49 -8.07 28.17 -18.25
C SER A 49 -8.34 28.58 -16.80
N GLY A 50 -7.38 29.24 -16.18
CA GLY A 50 -7.49 29.64 -14.78
C GLY A 50 -6.49 30.73 -14.38
N ALA A 51 -6.73 31.30 -13.21
CA ALA A 51 -5.93 32.34 -12.58
C ALA A 51 -5.83 32.08 -11.07
N LEU A 52 -4.85 32.71 -10.42
CA LEU A 52 -4.67 32.66 -8.97
C LEU A 52 -4.93 34.05 -8.38
N SER A 53 -5.51 34.11 -7.18
CA SER A 53 -5.59 35.37 -6.44
C SER A 53 -4.23 35.79 -5.86
N ASP A 54 -3.97 37.10 -5.88
CA ASP A 54 -2.75 37.71 -5.32
C ASP A 54 -2.80 37.86 -3.79
N PHE A 55 -1.78 38.49 -3.20
CA PHE A 55 -1.66 38.67 -1.74
C PHE A 55 -2.81 39.44 -1.10
N ASP A 56 -3.47 40.32 -1.86
CA ASP A 56 -4.60 41.12 -1.40
C ASP A 56 -5.95 40.48 -1.81
N GLY A 57 -5.92 39.28 -2.42
CA GLY A 57 -7.08 38.53 -2.89
C GLY A 57 -7.59 38.94 -4.26
N ASN A 58 -6.91 39.85 -4.99
CA ASN A 58 -7.35 40.26 -6.32
C ASN A 58 -7.02 39.21 -7.38
N TYR A 59 -7.86 39.09 -8.39
CA TYR A 59 -7.60 38.21 -9.55
C TYR A 59 -8.07 38.86 -10.85
N VAL A 60 -7.51 38.37 -11.97
CA VAL A 60 -7.94 38.72 -13.33
C VAL A 60 -7.99 37.43 -14.16
N ILE A 61 -9.10 37.17 -14.83
CA ILE A 61 -9.30 36.00 -15.69
C ILE A 61 -10.05 36.39 -16.97
N GLU A 62 -9.61 35.86 -18.11
CA GLU A 62 -10.29 36.05 -19.40
C GLU A 62 -11.40 35.02 -19.54
N ALA A 63 -12.67 35.46 -19.47
CA ALA A 63 -13.85 34.60 -19.56
C ALA A 63 -14.92 35.25 -20.45
N SER A 64 -15.81 34.43 -21.03
CA SER A 64 -16.93 34.89 -21.86
C SER A 64 -18.22 34.95 -21.03
N GLU A 65 -19.19 35.78 -21.46
CA GLU A 65 -20.52 35.78 -20.84
C GLU A 65 -21.17 34.39 -20.96
N GLY A 66 -21.66 33.86 -19.85
CA GLY A 66 -22.19 32.50 -19.73
C GLY A 66 -21.21 31.45 -19.19
N ASP A 67 -19.91 31.76 -19.11
CA ASP A 67 -18.92 30.88 -18.48
C ASP A 67 -19.14 30.78 -16.96
N VAL A 68 -18.83 29.64 -16.35
CA VAL A 68 -18.91 29.44 -14.89
C VAL A 68 -17.51 29.47 -14.30
N LEU A 69 -17.24 30.43 -13.43
CA LEU A 69 -16.01 30.52 -12.66
C LEU A 69 -16.14 29.67 -11.40
N VAL A 70 -15.19 28.76 -11.20
CA VAL A 70 -15.07 27.87 -10.05
C VAL A 70 -13.91 28.35 -9.18
N PHE A 71 -14.20 28.74 -7.95
CA PHE A 71 -13.25 29.21 -6.96
C PHE A 71 -12.96 28.10 -5.96
N SER A 72 -11.72 27.64 -5.91
CA SER A 72 -11.30 26.51 -5.07
C SER A 72 -10.08 26.88 -4.23
N TYR A 73 -10.15 26.57 -2.94
CA TYR A 73 -9.04 26.77 -2.01
C TYR A 73 -9.11 25.72 -0.89
N VAL A 74 -7.96 25.22 -0.47
CA VAL A 74 -7.89 24.13 0.53
C VAL A 74 -8.44 24.63 1.87
N GLY A 75 -9.42 23.90 2.42
CA GLY A 75 -10.09 24.26 3.69
C GLY A 75 -11.33 25.14 3.54
N TYR A 76 -11.74 25.48 2.32
CA TYR A 76 -12.91 26.30 2.04
C TYR A 76 -13.87 25.60 1.08
N GLN A 77 -15.15 25.93 1.16
CA GLN A 77 -16.16 25.42 0.24
C GLN A 77 -15.91 25.98 -1.17
N THR A 78 -16.06 25.13 -2.17
CA THR A 78 -15.95 25.56 -3.58
C THR A 78 -17.14 26.44 -3.93
N GLU A 79 -16.88 27.65 -4.41
CA GLU A 79 -17.90 28.59 -4.84
C GLU A 79 -17.93 28.66 -6.37
N GLU A 80 -19.14 28.71 -6.94
CA GLU A 80 -19.34 28.88 -8.39
C GLU A 80 -20.05 30.21 -8.67
N ARG A 81 -19.61 30.93 -9.70
CA ARG A 81 -20.25 32.16 -10.17
C ARG A 81 -20.29 32.19 -11.70
N THR A 82 -21.47 32.37 -12.26
CA THR A 82 -21.64 32.55 -13.71
C THR A 82 -21.27 33.98 -14.11
N VAL A 83 -20.47 34.11 -15.17
CA VAL A 83 -20.10 35.40 -15.76
C VAL A 83 -21.32 35.98 -16.47
N GLY A 84 -21.87 37.06 -15.93
CA GLY A 84 -22.92 37.86 -16.57
C GLY A 84 -22.35 39.05 -17.34
N SER A 85 -23.13 40.12 -17.43
CA SER A 85 -22.71 41.39 -18.03
C SER A 85 -21.76 42.22 -17.14
N GLU A 86 -21.55 41.81 -15.90
CA GLU A 86 -20.66 42.47 -14.95
C GLU A 86 -19.20 42.05 -15.18
N MET A 87 -18.31 43.04 -15.35
CA MET A 87 -16.86 42.80 -15.53
C MET A 87 -16.11 42.66 -14.20
N VAL A 88 -16.81 42.78 -13.07
CA VAL A 88 -16.24 42.68 -11.72
C VAL A 88 -17.03 41.66 -10.89
N ILE A 89 -16.39 40.59 -10.45
CA ILE A 89 -17.03 39.52 -9.66
C ILE A 89 -16.26 39.33 -8.35
N ASN A 90 -16.85 39.77 -7.23
CA ASN A 90 -16.27 39.58 -5.90
C ASN A 90 -16.89 38.35 -5.24
N VAL A 91 -16.06 37.55 -4.57
CA VAL A 91 -16.48 36.30 -3.93
C VAL A 91 -15.97 36.29 -2.49
N THR A 92 -16.84 35.90 -1.57
CA THR A 92 -16.44 35.59 -0.19
C THR A 92 -16.55 34.09 0.00
N MET A 93 -15.42 33.43 0.27
CA MET A 93 -15.37 31.99 0.50
C MET A 93 -15.72 31.68 1.95
N SER A 94 -16.52 30.63 2.14
CA SER A 94 -16.85 30.11 3.47
C SER A 94 -15.93 28.95 3.82
N GLU A 95 -15.43 28.90 5.05
CA GLU A 95 -14.65 27.75 5.55
C GLU A 95 -15.46 26.45 5.47
N ASP A 96 -14.81 25.37 5.06
CA ASP A 96 -15.42 24.04 5.05
C ASP A 96 -15.23 23.36 6.41
N LEU A 97 -16.13 23.66 7.35
CA LEU A 97 -16.15 23.05 8.68
C LEU A 97 -16.47 21.53 8.66
N THR A 98 -16.89 20.96 7.53
CA THR A 98 -17.17 19.51 7.43
C THR A 98 -15.91 18.64 7.28
N ALA A 99 -14.74 19.25 7.13
CA ALA A 99 -13.46 18.54 7.07
C ALA A 99 -12.92 18.04 8.43
N LEU A 100 -13.57 18.36 9.56
CA LEU A 100 -13.03 18.12 10.91
C LEU A 100 -13.67 16.98 11.72
N ASP A 101 -14.71 16.30 11.20
CA ASP A 101 -15.29 15.14 11.87
C ASP A 101 -14.65 13.84 11.36
N GLU A 102 -13.67 13.34 12.10
CA GLU A 102 -13.08 12.03 11.83
C GLU A 102 -14.10 10.92 12.13
N VAL A 103 -14.76 10.43 11.08
CA VAL A 103 -15.65 9.27 11.14
C VAL A 103 -14.83 7.99 11.27
N VAL A 104 -15.08 7.22 12.33
CA VAL A 104 -14.46 5.93 12.61
C VAL A 104 -15.49 4.82 12.52
N VAL A 105 -15.10 3.69 11.94
CA VAL A 105 -15.93 2.49 11.92
C VAL A 105 -15.70 1.71 13.21
N ILE A 106 -16.75 1.53 14.00
CA ILE A 106 -16.75 0.67 15.19
C ILE A 106 -17.71 -0.48 14.94
N GLY A 107 -17.18 -1.67 14.70
CA GLY A 107 -18.04 -2.83 14.50
C GLY A 107 -18.83 -2.73 13.19
N TYR A 108 -20.15 -2.76 13.32
CA TYR A 108 -21.12 -2.63 12.23
C TYR A 108 -21.67 -1.20 12.07
N GLY A 109 -21.20 -0.24 12.88
CA GLY A 109 -21.64 1.16 12.85
C GLY A 109 -20.48 2.13 12.56
N SER A 110 -20.81 3.30 12.02
CA SER A 110 -19.88 4.44 11.91
C SER A 110 -20.21 5.45 13.02
N THR A 111 -19.24 5.84 13.82
CA THR A 111 -19.37 6.93 14.80
C THR A 111 -18.14 7.84 14.72
N THR A 112 -18.27 9.09 15.14
CA THR A 112 -17.12 10.00 15.21
C THR A 112 -16.15 9.57 16.32
N VAL A 113 -14.87 9.93 16.21
CA VAL A 113 -13.86 9.71 17.29
C VAL A 113 -14.36 10.31 18.61
N LYS A 114 -15.03 11.47 18.55
CA LYS A 114 -15.48 12.23 19.73
C LYS A 114 -16.57 11.52 20.52
N ASP A 115 -17.44 10.77 19.85
CA ASP A 115 -18.58 10.07 20.48
C ASP A 115 -18.25 8.62 20.85
N ALA A 116 -17.05 8.13 20.49
CA ALA A 116 -16.57 6.82 20.88
C ALA A 116 -16.20 6.81 22.39
N THR A 117 -17.03 6.18 23.22
CA THR A 117 -16.82 6.08 24.68
C THR A 117 -15.71 5.10 25.10
N GLY A 118 -14.98 4.49 24.15
CA GLY A 118 -13.85 3.57 24.40
C GLY A 118 -12.57 4.01 23.68
N ALA A 119 -11.40 3.49 24.08
CA ALA A 119 -10.14 3.83 23.42
C ALA A 119 -10.05 3.21 22.02
N VAL A 120 -10.48 4.00 21.03
CA VAL A 120 -10.32 3.73 19.61
C VAL A 120 -9.24 4.65 19.06
N ALA A 121 -8.35 4.11 18.24
CA ALA A 121 -7.42 4.91 17.45
C ALA A 121 -7.67 4.64 15.97
N ALA A 122 -7.87 5.68 15.19
CA ALA A 122 -7.94 5.59 13.74
C ALA A 122 -6.64 6.14 13.15
N VAL A 123 -6.18 5.50 12.07
CA VAL A 123 -5.11 6.01 11.22
C VAL A 123 -5.66 6.04 9.81
N ARG A 124 -5.62 7.21 9.17
CA ARG A 124 -6.14 7.42 7.81
C ARG A 124 -5.02 7.35 6.78
N SER A 125 -5.40 7.30 5.50
CA SER A 125 -4.47 7.21 4.38
C SER A 125 -3.38 8.29 4.38
N GLU A 126 -3.69 9.47 4.90
CA GLU A 126 -2.79 10.62 4.95
C GLU A 126 -1.69 10.43 5.98
N ASP A 127 -1.97 9.70 7.05
CA ASP A 127 -1.06 9.42 8.15
C ASP A 127 -0.28 8.11 7.99
N PHE A 128 -0.56 7.33 6.94
CA PHE A 128 0.12 6.06 6.72
C PHE A 128 1.63 6.24 6.53
N ASN A 129 2.38 5.25 7.02
CA ASN A 129 3.80 5.15 6.72
C ASN A 129 4.01 5.05 5.21
N GLN A 130 4.82 5.96 4.68
CA GLN A 130 5.21 5.98 3.28
C GLN A 130 6.42 5.06 3.03
N GLY A 131 6.55 4.57 1.80
CA GLY A 131 7.68 3.76 1.37
C GLY A 131 7.28 2.33 1.00
N VAL A 132 8.20 1.38 1.21
CA VAL A 132 8.05 -0.01 0.78
C VAL A 132 7.18 -0.79 1.75
N ILE A 133 5.88 -0.63 1.62
CA ILE A 133 4.91 -1.29 2.49
C ILE A 133 4.53 -2.65 1.88
N SER A 134 5.03 -3.71 2.51
CA SER A 134 4.78 -5.09 2.07
C SER A 134 3.46 -5.65 2.55
N SER A 135 2.94 -5.12 3.65
CA SER A 135 1.67 -5.55 4.23
C SER A 135 0.92 -4.42 4.93
N PRO A 136 -0.42 -4.49 5.02
CA PRO A 136 -1.25 -3.42 5.58
C PRO A 136 -0.85 -2.92 6.98
N GLU A 137 -0.35 -3.78 7.86
CA GLU A 137 0.02 -3.45 9.23
C GLU A 137 1.18 -2.46 9.31
N GLN A 138 2.08 -2.50 8.33
CA GLN A 138 3.23 -1.58 8.31
C GLN A 138 2.79 -0.14 8.09
N LEU A 139 1.61 0.09 7.47
CA LEU A 139 1.03 1.43 7.30
C LEU A 139 0.85 2.15 8.64
N ILE A 140 0.56 1.41 9.70
CA ILE A 140 0.26 1.95 11.03
C ILE A 140 1.36 1.70 12.06
N GLN A 141 2.51 1.17 11.65
CA GLN A 141 3.62 0.89 12.56
C GLN A 141 4.10 2.17 13.25
N GLY A 142 4.02 2.20 14.58
CA GLY A 142 4.43 3.36 15.38
C GLY A 142 3.47 4.56 15.34
N LYS A 143 2.32 4.44 14.64
CA LYS A 143 1.34 5.54 14.50
C LYS A 143 0.38 5.64 15.68
N THR A 144 0.24 4.58 16.46
CA THR A 144 -0.72 4.51 17.56
C THR A 144 -0.07 4.09 18.88
N ALA A 145 -0.35 4.82 19.96
CA ALA A 145 0.10 4.45 21.30
C ALA A 145 -0.52 3.13 21.79
N GLY A 146 0.28 2.30 22.45
CA GLY A 146 -0.13 1.01 23.02
C GLY A 146 -0.30 -0.09 21.99
N VAL A 147 0.15 0.10 20.74
CA VAL A 147 0.15 -0.91 19.68
C VAL A 147 1.58 -1.21 19.30
N GLN A 148 2.02 -2.45 19.55
CA GLN A 148 3.35 -2.93 19.19
C GLN A 148 3.24 -3.78 17.94
N ILE A 149 3.91 -3.37 16.87
CA ILE A 149 3.96 -4.09 15.59
C ILE A 149 5.41 -4.47 15.36
N SER A 150 5.68 -5.78 15.34
CA SER A 150 7.02 -6.35 15.14
C SER A 150 7.02 -7.33 13.98
N ASN A 151 7.94 -7.11 13.04
CA ASN A 151 8.17 -8.03 11.94
C ASN A 151 8.93 -9.25 12.47
N THR A 152 8.49 -10.46 12.14
CA THR A 152 9.17 -11.69 12.56
C THR A 152 10.40 -12.00 11.71
N SER A 153 10.44 -11.52 10.47
CA SER A 153 11.59 -11.62 9.57
C SER A 153 11.58 -10.52 8.50
N GLY A 154 12.67 -10.40 7.75
CA GLY A 154 12.79 -9.54 6.57
C GLY A 154 12.30 -10.19 5.26
N GLN A 155 11.64 -11.35 5.33
CA GLN A 155 11.13 -12.03 4.16
C GLN A 155 9.87 -11.32 3.62
N PRO A 156 9.71 -11.14 2.30
CA PRO A 156 8.48 -10.62 1.72
C PRO A 156 7.24 -11.42 2.16
N GLY A 157 6.19 -10.70 2.58
CA GLY A 157 4.94 -11.29 3.08
C GLY A 157 5.05 -12.04 4.41
N ALA A 158 6.15 -11.92 5.14
CA ALA A 158 6.30 -12.56 6.44
C ALA A 158 5.19 -12.17 7.42
N GLY A 159 4.85 -13.10 8.32
CA GLY A 159 3.94 -12.83 9.43
C GLY A 159 4.42 -11.65 10.29
N ILE A 160 3.48 -10.79 10.68
CA ILE A 160 3.73 -9.69 11.61
C ILE A 160 3.07 -10.03 12.94
N ASN A 161 3.76 -9.76 14.05
CA ASN A 161 3.20 -9.90 15.39
C ASN A 161 2.67 -8.53 15.84
N ILE A 162 1.36 -8.44 16.04
CA ILE A 162 0.71 -7.24 16.58
C ILE A 162 0.27 -7.55 18.01
N ARG A 163 0.62 -6.65 18.94
CA ARG A 163 0.15 -6.68 20.32
C ARG A 163 -0.51 -5.36 20.68
N ILE A 164 -1.77 -5.42 21.08
CA ILE A 164 -2.53 -4.26 21.55
C ILE A 164 -2.53 -4.32 23.07
N ARG A 165 -1.95 -3.29 23.71
CA ARG A 165 -1.75 -3.17 25.17
C ARG A 165 -0.95 -4.30 25.81
N GLY A 166 0.00 -4.87 25.06
CA GLY A 166 0.92 -5.89 25.55
C GLY A 166 0.40 -7.31 25.37
N THR A 167 0.88 -8.24 26.20
CA THR A 167 0.56 -9.67 26.10
C THR A 167 -0.53 -10.06 27.09
N ASN A 168 -1.72 -10.40 26.59
CA ASN A 168 -2.87 -10.76 27.41
C ASN A 168 -2.95 -12.26 27.76
N SER A 169 -2.17 -13.11 27.08
CA SER A 169 -2.09 -14.55 27.36
C SER A 169 -0.66 -15.06 27.40
N VAL A 170 -0.43 -16.06 28.25
CA VAL A 170 0.82 -16.82 28.37
C VAL A 170 0.77 -18.10 27.52
N ARG A 171 -0.42 -18.63 27.24
CA ARG A 171 -0.63 -19.95 26.61
C ARG A 171 -1.40 -19.92 25.29
N SER A 172 -2.08 -18.81 24.99
CA SER A 172 -2.89 -18.66 23.78
C SER A 172 -2.23 -17.75 22.75
N ASN A 173 -2.82 -17.65 21.57
CA ASN A 173 -2.44 -16.67 20.56
C ASN A 173 -2.81 -15.26 21.06
N ASN A 174 -1.88 -14.30 20.91
CA ASN A 174 -2.05 -12.91 21.33
C ASN A 174 -2.29 -11.96 20.15
N ASN A 175 -2.41 -12.47 18.92
CA ASN A 175 -2.75 -11.64 17.76
C ASN A 175 -4.19 -11.10 17.90
N PRO A 176 -4.45 -9.86 17.42
CA PRO A 176 -5.78 -9.28 17.42
C PRO A 176 -6.68 -9.96 16.38
N LEU A 177 -7.99 -9.71 16.48
CA LEU A 177 -8.91 -10.03 15.42
C LEU A 177 -8.79 -8.99 14.31
N PHE A 178 -8.53 -9.44 13.08
CA PHE A 178 -8.60 -8.57 11.90
C PHE A 178 -10.00 -8.61 11.31
N VAL A 179 -10.54 -7.44 10.98
CA VAL A 179 -11.83 -7.28 10.34
C VAL A 179 -11.62 -6.42 9.10
N VAL A 180 -11.94 -6.94 7.93
CA VAL A 180 -11.83 -6.20 6.67
C VAL A 180 -13.23 -5.94 6.16
N ASP A 181 -13.61 -4.68 6.04
CA ASP A 181 -14.93 -4.23 5.58
C ASP A 181 -16.10 -4.93 6.32
N GLY A 182 -15.94 -5.13 7.63
CA GLY A 182 -16.94 -5.79 8.49
C GLY A 182 -16.84 -7.32 8.55
N ILE A 183 -16.00 -7.96 7.73
CA ILE A 183 -15.82 -9.42 7.73
C ILE A 183 -14.61 -9.80 8.60
N PRO A 184 -14.82 -10.54 9.71
CA PRO A 184 -13.72 -11.00 10.55
C PRO A 184 -12.92 -12.11 9.87
N LEU A 185 -11.59 -11.94 9.80
CA LEU A 185 -10.69 -12.95 9.28
C LEU A 185 -10.41 -14.01 10.34
N SER A 186 -10.51 -15.29 9.96
CA SER A 186 -9.98 -16.39 10.76
C SER A 186 -8.45 -16.29 10.71
N GLY A 187 -7.83 -15.79 11.79
CA GLY A 187 -6.38 -15.53 11.90
C GLY A 187 -5.49 -16.78 11.92
N GLY A 188 -5.70 -17.71 10.98
CA GLY A 188 -4.87 -18.90 10.74
C GLY A 188 -3.82 -18.70 9.66
N SER A 189 -2.94 -19.69 9.49
CA SER A 189 -1.95 -19.70 8.41
C SER A 189 -2.63 -19.62 7.05
N THR A 190 -2.18 -18.69 6.20
CA THR A 190 -2.66 -18.53 4.82
C THR A 190 -1.90 -19.36 3.79
N VAL A 191 -0.91 -20.10 4.23
CA VAL A 191 -0.11 -21.01 3.41
C VAL A 191 -0.19 -22.40 4.01
N ALA A 192 -0.33 -23.41 3.13
CA ALA A 192 -0.25 -24.80 3.51
C ALA A 192 1.10 -25.08 4.18
N GLY A 193 1.07 -25.61 5.40
CA GLY A 193 2.28 -26.03 6.11
C GLY A 193 2.94 -27.22 5.41
N GLY A 194 4.27 -27.24 5.41
CA GLY A 194 5.07 -28.36 4.97
C GLY A 194 6.47 -28.24 5.55
N ASP A 195 6.86 -29.18 6.40
CA ASP A 195 8.22 -29.30 6.91
C ASP A 195 9.01 -30.20 5.97
N VAL A 196 10.09 -29.68 5.37
CA VAL A 196 11.03 -30.48 4.58
C VAL A 196 12.19 -30.89 5.49
N PRO A 197 12.44 -32.20 5.71
CA PRO A 197 13.54 -32.66 6.54
C PRO A 197 14.89 -32.05 6.09
N GLY A 198 15.60 -31.41 7.02
CA GLY A 198 16.90 -30.78 6.76
C GLY A 198 16.86 -29.40 6.11
N VAL A 199 15.66 -28.86 5.82
CA VAL A 199 15.45 -27.52 5.24
C VAL A 199 14.48 -26.68 6.09
N GLY A 200 13.64 -27.35 6.88
CA GLY A 200 12.65 -26.72 7.76
C GLY A 200 11.32 -26.46 7.07
N GLY A 201 10.40 -25.83 7.79
CA GLY A 201 9.04 -25.57 7.36
C GLY A 201 8.77 -24.11 7.04
N ASN A 202 7.75 -23.90 6.22
CA ASN A 202 7.36 -22.55 5.83
C ASN A 202 6.76 -21.78 7.03
N PRO A 203 7.29 -20.58 7.36
CA PRO A 203 6.69 -19.76 8.41
C PRO A 203 5.28 -19.32 8.00
N ALA A 204 4.40 -19.13 9.00
CA ALA A 204 3.07 -18.61 8.75
C ALA A 204 3.14 -17.25 8.04
N LYS A 205 2.43 -17.14 6.91
CA LYS A 205 2.31 -15.88 6.19
C LYS A 205 1.25 -15.00 6.82
N ASN A 206 1.38 -13.71 6.56
CA ASN A 206 0.47 -12.71 7.09
C ASN A 206 -0.94 -12.87 6.46
N PRO A 207 -2.01 -12.96 7.29
CA PRO A 207 -3.38 -13.08 6.81
C PRO A 207 -3.90 -11.88 6.01
N LEU A 208 -3.24 -10.73 6.06
CA LEU A 208 -3.59 -9.50 5.36
C LEU A 208 -2.83 -9.29 4.04
N ASN A 209 -1.92 -10.18 3.66
CA ASN A 209 -1.16 -10.03 2.41
C ASN A 209 -2.04 -9.98 1.15
N PHE A 210 -3.26 -10.51 1.19
CA PHE A 210 -4.19 -10.48 0.06
C PHE A 210 -4.72 -9.05 -0.23
N LEU A 211 -4.61 -8.14 0.74
CA LEU A 211 -5.10 -6.79 0.62
C LEU A 211 -4.00 -5.87 0.09
N ASN A 212 -4.32 -5.12 -0.96
CA ASN A 212 -3.42 -4.09 -1.49
C ASN A 212 -3.42 -2.86 -0.57
N PRO A 213 -2.27 -2.43 -0.02
CA PRO A 213 -2.18 -1.24 0.83
C PRO A 213 -2.77 0.03 0.18
N ASN A 214 -2.69 0.15 -1.15
CA ASN A 214 -3.20 1.32 -1.87
C ASN A 214 -4.74 1.41 -1.90
N ASP A 215 -5.44 0.30 -1.62
CA ASP A 215 -6.89 0.24 -1.56
C ASP A 215 -7.44 0.53 -0.15
N ILE A 216 -6.57 0.71 0.84
CA ILE A 216 -6.95 0.96 2.23
C ILE A 216 -7.25 2.44 2.42
N GLU A 217 -8.42 2.72 3.01
CA GLU A 217 -8.86 4.07 3.37
C GLU A 217 -8.45 4.40 4.80
N SER A 218 -8.71 3.47 5.73
CA SER A 218 -8.37 3.67 7.13
C SER A 218 -8.16 2.35 7.85
N ILE A 219 -7.37 2.42 8.92
CA ILE A 219 -7.18 1.32 9.86
C ILE A 219 -7.55 1.82 11.25
N SER A 220 -8.57 1.22 11.84
CA SER A 220 -9.08 1.53 13.17
C SER A 220 -8.74 0.41 14.14
N ILE A 221 -8.22 0.78 15.31
CA ILE A 221 -7.74 -0.15 16.32
C ILE A 221 -8.58 0.02 17.57
N LEU A 222 -9.36 -1.01 17.90
CA LEU A 222 -10.14 -1.10 19.12
C LEU A 222 -9.28 -1.73 20.21
N LYS A 223 -8.94 -0.94 21.24
CA LYS A 223 -8.00 -1.34 22.30
C LYS A 223 -8.66 -1.77 23.60
N ASP A 224 -9.91 -1.37 23.80
CA ASP A 224 -10.66 -1.57 25.04
C ASP A 224 -11.74 -2.64 24.91
N ALA A 225 -12.00 -3.32 26.02
CA ALA A 225 -13.03 -4.35 26.12
C ALA A 225 -14.43 -3.83 25.75
N SER A 226 -14.74 -2.56 26.05
CA SER A 226 -16.02 -1.93 25.69
C SER A 226 -16.16 -1.76 24.17
N ALA A 227 -15.09 -1.36 23.49
CA ALA A 227 -15.06 -1.20 22.04
C ALA A 227 -15.06 -2.55 21.31
N THR A 228 -14.35 -3.55 21.84
CA THR A 228 -14.24 -4.88 21.23
C THR A 228 -15.43 -5.80 21.54
N ALA A 229 -16.31 -5.43 22.47
CA ALA A 229 -17.43 -6.27 22.94
C ALA A 229 -18.33 -6.77 21.81
N ILE A 230 -18.48 -5.98 20.74
CA ILE A 230 -19.26 -6.34 19.54
C ILE A 230 -18.72 -7.60 18.86
N TYR A 231 -17.41 -7.84 18.93
CA TYR A 231 -16.75 -9.00 18.34
C TYR A 231 -16.59 -10.17 19.33
N GLY A 232 -17.10 -10.02 20.55
CA GLY A 232 -17.12 -11.04 21.59
C GLY A 232 -15.71 -11.49 22.02
N SER A 233 -15.60 -12.76 22.39
CA SER A 233 -14.34 -13.35 22.89
C SER A 233 -13.19 -13.31 21.87
N ARG A 234 -13.49 -13.25 20.57
CA ARG A 234 -12.47 -13.10 19.52
C ARG A 234 -11.77 -11.75 19.56
N GLY A 235 -12.43 -10.72 20.10
CA GLY A 235 -11.85 -9.38 20.28
C GLY A 235 -11.04 -9.19 21.56
N ALA A 236 -10.83 -10.22 22.39
CA ALA A 236 -10.17 -10.09 23.69
C ALA A 236 -8.71 -9.59 23.63
N ASN A 237 -8.04 -9.77 22.48
CA ASN A 237 -6.69 -9.26 22.22
C ASN A 237 -6.70 -7.91 21.48
N GLY A 238 -7.85 -7.26 21.38
CA GLY A 238 -8.08 -6.11 20.52
C GLY A 238 -8.57 -6.48 19.12
N VAL A 239 -9.10 -5.49 18.41
CA VAL A 239 -9.63 -5.65 17.04
C VAL A 239 -9.00 -4.59 16.14
N VAL A 240 -8.51 -5.03 14.98
CA VAL A 240 -8.01 -4.15 13.92
C VAL A 240 -9.02 -4.18 12.77
N ILE A 241 -9.73 -3.09 12.60
CA ILE A 241 -10.70 -2.87 11.54
C ILE A 241 -9.98 -2.18 10.39
N ILE A 242 -10.11 -2.73 9.20
CA ILE A 242 -9.57 -2.19 7.97
C ILE A 242 -10.75 -1.83 7.09
N THR A 243 -10.83 -0.55 6.74
CA THR A 243 -11.84 -0.02 5.83
C THR A 243 -11.17 0.26 4.49
N THR A 244 -11.79 -0.21 3.42
CA THR A 244 -11.27 0.03 2.07
C THR A 244 -11.97 1.18 1.37
N LYS A 245 -11.25 1.77 0.41
CA LYS A 245 -11.69 2.96 -0.30
C LYS A 245 -13.04 2.71 -1.00
N ASN A 246 -13.91 3.70 -0.93
CA ASN A 246 -15.16 3.77 -1.67
C ASN A 246 -15.11 4.85 -2.76
N GLY A 247 -16.08 4.84 -3.68
CA GLY A 247 -16.18 5.90 -4.69
C GLY A 247 -16.53 7.24 -4.06
N ARG A 248 -15.66 8.26 -4.25
CA ARG A 248 -15.85 9.61 -3.68
C ARG A 248 -15.99 10.71 -4.74
N SER A 249 -15.40 10.57 -5.91
CA SER A 249 -15.38 11.62 -6.95
C SER A 249 -16.69 11.72 -7.73
N ARG A 250 -17.31 12.90 -7.85
CA ARG A 250 -18.53 13.10 -8.66
C ARG A 250 -18.28 12.95 -10.16
N ASP A 251 -17.16 13.46 -10.65
CA ASP A 251 -16.83 13.47 -12.08
C ASP A 251 -16.15 12.17 -12.54
N GLY A 252 -15.84 11.28 -11.61
CA GLY A 252 -15.05 10.09 -11.87
C GLY A 252 -13.57 10.42 -11.77
N GLU A 253 -12.84 9.63 -10.98
CA GLU A 253 -11.42 9.81 -10.76
C GLU A 253 -10.68 8.54 -11.19
N PHE A 254 -9.72 8.72 -12.08
CA PHE A 254 -8.78 7.69 -12.46
C PHE A 254 -7.45 7.94 -11.77
N THR A 255 -6.98 6.97 -10.99
CA THR A 255 -5.70 7.05 -10.28
C THR A 255 -4.78 5.95 -10.77
N TYR A 256 -3.56 6.33 -11.16
CA TYR A 256 -2.47 5.40 -11.40
C TYR A 256 -1.35 5.67 -10.40
N GLN A 257 -0.89 4.63 -9.71
CA GLN A 257 0.21 4.72 -8.76
C GLN A 257 1.28 3.72 -9.13
N PHE A 258 2.53 4.20 -9.20
CA PHE A 258 3.69 3.39 -9.48
C PHE A 258 4.75 3.65 -8.41
N ASN A 259 5.18 2.60 -7.73
CA ASN A 259 6.18 2.66 -6.67
C ASN A 259 7.33 1.71 -7.01
N VAL A 260 8.57 2.18 -6.87
CA VAL A 260 9.78 1.38 -7.01
C VAL A 260 10.60 1.51 -5.74
N SER A 261 11.28 0.42 -5.37
CA SER A 261 12.09 0.38 -4.18
C SER A 261 13.31 -0.49 -4.34
N SER A 262 14.37 -0.14 -3.61
CA SER A 262 15.61 -0.91 -3.55
C SER A 262 15.89 -1.29 -2.09
N SER A 263 16.08 -2.58 -1.85
CA SER A 263 16.37 -3.14 -0.53
C SER A 263 17.73 -3.83 -0.56
N LYS A 264 18.54 -3.62 0.49
CA LYS A 264 19.82 -4.31 0.70
C LYS A 264 19.97 -4.68 2.17
N PRO A 265 20.76 -5.71 2.51
CA PRO A 265 21.13 -5.96 3.90
C PRO A 265 21.75 -4.71 4.52
N ARG A 266 21.28 -4.32 5.72
CA ARG A 266 21.79 -3.15 6.42
C ARG A 266 23.22 -3.39 6.94
N GLU A 267 23.43 -4.58 7.50
CA GLU A 267 24.66 -5.03 8.16
C GLU A 267 24.87 -6.50 7.77
N THR A 268 26.13 -6.89 7.62
CA THR A 268 26.58 -8.27 7.46
C THR A 268 27.56 -8.62 8.57
N TYR A 269 27.69 -9.90 8.91
CA TYR A 269 28.67 -10.31 9.92
C TYR A 269 30.09 -10.11 9.40
N ASN A 270 30.98 -9.67 10.28
CA ASN A 270 32.42 -9.62 9.99
C ASN A 270 33.02 -11.03 10.13
N LEU A 271 32.99 -11.80 9.04
CA LEU A 271 33.49 -13.17 8.98
C LEU A 271 34.98 -13.21 8.57
N LEU A 272 35.65 -14.33 8.85
CA LEU A 272 37.04 -14.51 8.46
C LEU A 272 37.15 -14.62 6.94
N SER A 273 38.03 -13.84 6.33
CA SER A 273 38.44 -14.07 4.94
C SER A 273 39.23 -15.37 4.82
N SER A 274 39.30 -15.96 3.62
CA SER A 274 40.00 -17.23 3.38
C SER A 274 41.45 -17.21 3.86
N LYS A 275 42.16 -16.10 3.63
CA LYS A 275 43.54 -15.92 4.11
C LYS A 275 43.63 -15.94 5.64
N LYS A 276 42.72 -15.22 6.32
CA LYS A 276 42.70 -15.14 7.79
C LYS A 276 42.24 -16.47 8.41
N PHE A 277 41.28 -17.15 7.78
CA PHE A 277 40.82 -18.47 8.17
C PHE A 277 41.98 -19.48 8.15
N LEU A 278 42.74 -19.54 7.04
CA LEU A 278 43.91 -20.42 6.93
C LEU A 278 45.01 -20.06 7.93
N SER A 279 45.31 -18.77 8.13
CA SER A 279 46.33 -18.35 9.10
C SER A 279 45.93 -18.70 10.54
N GLU A 280 44.66 -18.56 10.91
CA GLU A 280 44.16 -18.94 12.23
C GLU A 280 44.19 -20.46 12.43
N ARG A 281 43.88 -21.25 11.39
CA ARG A 281 44.05 -22.71 11.44
C ARG A 281 45.49 -23.11 11.71
N THR A 282 46.44 -22.53 10.98
CA THR A 282 47.87 -22.77 11.20
C THR A 282 48.28 -22.35 12.61
N ARG A 283 47.81 -21.20 13.11
CA ARG A 283 48.07 -20.73 14.49
C ARG A 283 47.55 -21.71 15.55
N LEU A 284 46.43 -22.36 15.29
CA LEU A 284 45.83 -23.37 16.18
C LEU A 284 46.42 -24.77 16.01
N GLY A 285 47.43 -24.95 15.15
CA GLY A 285 48.05 -26.25 14.88
C GLY A 285 47.19 -27.20 14.04
N LEU A 286 46.16 -26.68 13.36
CA LEU A 286 45.33 -27.45 12.44
C LEU A 286 45.98 -27.51 11.05
N ASP A 287 45.81 -28.62 10.34
CA ASP A 287 46.32 -28.79 8.98
C ASP A 287 45.55 -27.94 7.94
N ASN A 288 46.14 -27.81 6.76
CA ASN A 288 45.54 -27.13 5.61
C ASN A 288 44.66 -28.06 4.75
N SER A 289 44.22 -29.22 5.29
CA SER A 289 43.31 -30.13 4.57
C SER A 289 41.98 -29.50 4.21
N ALA A 290 41.62 -28.41 4.91
CA ALA A 290 40.42 -27.62 4.66
C ALA A 290 40.65 -26.45 3.68
N ASP A 291 41.77 -26.39 2.96
CA ASP A 291 42.00 -25.41 1.92
C ASP A 291 41.55 -25.94 0.55
N TYR A 292 40.47 -25.37 0.02
CA TYR A 292 39.92 -25.71 -1.29
C TYR A 292 40.25 -24.65 -2.37
N GLY A 293 41.21 -23.76 -2.09
CA GLY A 293 41.81 -22.86 -3.06
C GLY A 293 40.95 -21.67 -3.53
N SER A 294 39.73 -21.52 -2.99
CA SER A 294 38.83 -20.41 -3.36
C SER A 294 38.87 -19.27 -2.32
N SER A 295 38.27 -18.13 -2.67
CA SER A 295 37.99 -17.07 -1.71
C SER A 295 36.57 -16.57 -1.87
N THR A 296 35.65 -17.26 -1.18
CA THR A 296 34.21 -17.04 -1.32
C THR A 296 33.69 -16.28 -0.10
N ASP A 297 33.09 -15.11 -0.33
CA ASP A 297 32.24 -14.46 0.67
C ASP A 297 30.82 -15.04 0.55
N TRP A 298 30.50 -15.95 1.47
CA TRP A 298 29.21 -16.62 1.45
C TRP A 298 28.04 -15.68 1.69
N GLN A 299 28.23 -14.55 2.38
CA GLN A 299 27.16 -13.56 2.57
C GLN A 299 26.84 -12.84 1.25
N ASP A 300 27.84 -12.56 0.42
CA ASP A 300 27.64 -11.99 -0.93
C ASP A 300 26.95 -12.97 -1.89
N VAL A 301 27.11 -14.28 -1.67
CA VAL A 301 26.43 -15.32 -2.47
C VAL A 301 24.94 -15.45 -2.10
N ILE A 302 24.59 -15.34 -0.82
CA ILE A 302 23.21 -15.55 -0.36
C ILE A 302 22.36 -14.27 -0.34
N PHE A 303 23.00 -13.10 -0.30
CA PHE A 303 22.31 -11.82 -0.29
C PHE A 303 22.39 -11.13 -1.65
N ARG A 304 21.40 -10.29 -1.93
CA ARG A 304 21.34 -9.44 -3.11
C ARG A 304 20.79 -8.06 -2.77
N THR A 305 21.10 -7.11 -3.64
CA THR A 305 20.32 -5.88 -3.73
C THR A 305 19.03 -6.18 -4.52
N ALA A 306 17.89 -6.00 -3.88
CA ALA A 306 16.59 -6.38 -4.38
C ALA A 306 15.80 -5.14 -4.84
N ALA A 307 15.41 -5.11 -6.12
CA ALA A 307 14.57 -4.05 -6.68
C ALA A 307 13.11 -4.53 -6.78
N SER A 308 12.22 -3.93 -5.99
CA SER A 308 10.80 -4.28 -5.95
C SER A 308 9.95 -3.18 -6.54
N HIS A 309 8.79 -3.52 -7.10
CA HIS A 309 7.86 -2.53 -7.64
C HIS A 309 6.41 -2.89 -7.36
N ASN A 310 5.56 -1.87 -7.30
CA ASN A 310 4.13 -1.99 -7.10
C ASN A 310 3.40 -1.00 -8.01
N GLN A 311 2.37 -1.49 -8.69
CA GLN A 311 1.50 -0.74 -9.58
C GLN A 311 0.06 -0.87 -9.11
N ASN A 312 -0.68 0.23 -9.08
CA ASN A 312 -2.09 0.23 -8.79
C ASN A 312 -2.82 1.12 -9.77
N VAL A 313 -3.89 0.59 -10.36
CA VAL A 313 -4.84 1.35 -11.17
C VAL A 313 -6.17 1.30 -10.44
N SER A 314 -6.78 2.46 -10.20
CA SER A 314 -8.13 2.52 -9.65
C SER A 314 -8.98 3.53 -10.38
N TYR A 315 -10.25 3.22 -10.50
CA TYR A 315 -11.28 4.13 -10.97
C TYR A 315 -12.36 4.22 -9.90
N SER A 316 -12.75 5.44 -9.55
CA SER A 316 -13.78 5.69 -8.54
C SER A 316 -14.77 6.73 -9.05
N LYS A 317 -16.06 6.52 -8.80
CA LYS A 317 -17.09 7.53 -9.06
C LYS A 317 -18.17 7.47 -8.00
N SER A 318 -18.73 8.61 -7.69
CA SER A 318 -19.87 8.82 -6.82
C SER A 318 -20.93 9.62 -7.57
N HIS A 319 -22.20 9.32 -7.34
CA HIS A 319 -23.35 10.06 -7.82
C HIS A 319 -24.40 10.09 -6.72
N ASP A 320 -25.49 10.83 -6.93
CA ASP A 320 -26.45 11.15 -5.86
C ASP A 320 -27.05 9.89 -5.21
N THR A 321 -27.27 8.86 -6.04
CA THR A 321 -27.88 7.59 -5.62
C THR A 321 -26.87 6.46 -5.34
N GLY A 322 -25.56 6.67 -5.45
CA GLY A 322 -24.62 5.55 -5.31
C GLY A 322 -23.16 5.89 -5.57
N SER A 323 -22.28 4.92 -5.36
CA SER A 323 -20.87 5.03 -5.69
C SER A 323 -20.30 3.69 -6.10
N TYR A 324 -19.27 3.72 -6.93
CA TYR A 324 -18.53 2.53 -7.30
C TYR A 324 -17.04 2.82 -7.34
N LEU A 325 -16.24 1.82 -6.98
CA LEU A 325 -14.80 1.81 -7.07
C LEU A 325 -14.35 0.46 -7.61
N ALA A 326 -13.45 0.49 -8.59
CA ALA A 326 -12.77 -0.68 -9.09
C ALA A 326 -11.26 -0.43 -9.04
N SER A 327 -10.49 -1.39 -8.55
CA SER A 327 -9.03 -1.31 -8.58
C SER A 327 -8.38 -2.62 -8.98
N VAL A 328 -7.22 -2.51 -9.62
CA VAL A 328 -6.35 -3.62 -9.97
C VAL A 328 -4.93 -3.25 -9.55
N GLY A 329 -4.29 -4.15 -8.81
CA GLY A 329 -2.94 -4.00 -8.32
C GLY A 329 -2.04 -5.14 -8.78
N PHE A 330 -0.79 -4.80 -9.12
CA PHE A 330 0.29 -5.74 -9.33
C PHE A 330 1.51 -5.33 -8.50
N GLY A 331 1.94 -6.19 -7.58
CA GLY A 331 3.15 -5.99 -6.79
C GLY A 331 4.10 -7.16 -6.97
N ASN A 332 5.38 -6.87 -7.18
CA ASN A 332 6.45 -7.85 -7.12
C ASN A 332 7.50 -7.38 -6.11
N GLN A 333 7.56 -8.08 -4.98
CA GLN A 333 8.48 -7.77 -3.89
C GLN A 333 9.58 -8.83 -3.79
N LEU A 334 10.81 -8.43 -4.09
CA LEU A 334 12.00 -9.24 -3.94
C LEU A 334 12.56 -9.12 -2.53
N GLY A 335 12.94 -10.24 -1.93
CA GLY A 335 13.71 -10.29 -0.68
C GLY A 335 15.20 -10.06 -0.93
N VAL A 336 15.90 -9.60 0.11
CA VAL A 336 17.36 -9.43 0.10
C VAL A 336 18.11 -10.76 0.16
N VAL A 337 17.46 -11.86 0.56
CA VAL A 337 17.99 -13.22 0.45
C VAL A 337 17.63 -13.77 -0.94
N GLU A 338 18.56 -14.46 -1.58
CA GLU A 338 18.30 -15.13 -2.85
C GLU A 338 17.17 -16.16 -2.75
N ASN A 339 16.47 -16.38 -3.87
CA ASN A 339 15.28 -17.24 -3.93
C ASN A 339 14.14 -16.85 -2.96
N SER A 340 14.05 -15.56 -2.60
CA SER A 340 12.98 -15.01 -1.77
C SER A 340 12.23 -13.91 -2.52
N ASN A 341 10.93 -14.09 -2.77
CA ASN A 341 10.05 -13.06 -3.34
C ASN A 341 8.57 -13.31 -3.01
N MET A 342 7.75 -12.29 -3.21
CA MET A 342 6.30 -12.34 -3.14
C MET A 342 5.72 -11.51 -4.29
N GLU A 343 5.02 -12.18 -5.20
CA GLU A 343 4.23 -11.55 -6.25
C GLU A 343 2.76 -11.55 -5.83
N ARG A 344 2.07 -10.44 -6.07
CA ARG A 344 0.64 -10.29 -5.78
C ARG A 344 -0.08 -9.61 -6.93
N ILE A 345 -1.14 -10.26 -7.38
CA ILE A 345 -2.19 -9.65 -8.21
C ILE A 345 -3.42 -9.49 -7.32
N SER A 346 -4.00 -8.29 -7.30
CA SER A 346 -5.24 -8.00 -6.57
C SER A 346 -6.24 -7.29 -7.47
N ALA A 347 -7.51 -7.62 -7.31
CA ALA A 347 -8.61 -6.89 -7.91
C ALA A 347 -9.66 -6.59 -6.83
N ARG A 348 -10.20 -5.38 -6.84
CA ARG A 348 -11.24 -4.95 -5.91
C ARG A 348 -12.40 -4.32 -6.66
N LEU A 349 -13.61 -4.60 -6.18
CA LEU A 349 -14.84 -3.95 -6.61
C LEU A 349 -15.67 -3.59 -5.38
N ASN A 350 -15.96 -2.30 -5.23
CA ASN A 350 -16.87 -1.77 -4.22
C ASN A 350 -18.01 -1.06 -4.95
N VAL A 351 -19.26 -1.43 -4.68
CA VAL A 351 -20.46 -0.84 -5.28
C VAL A 351 -21.46 -0.56 -4.16
N ASN A 352 -21.93 0.68 -4.08
CA ASN A 352 -22.96 1.12 -3.17
C ASN A 352 -24.08 1.74 -3.99
N GLN A 353 -25.31 1.26 -3.83
CA GLN A 353 -26.45 1.82 -4.52
C GLN A 353 -27.60 2.00 -3.54
N ARG A 354 -28.19 3.19 -3.57
CA ARG A 354 -29.41 3.54 -2.86
C ARG A 354 -30.58 3.50 -3.84
N PHE A 355 -31.70 2.99 -3.36
CA PHE A 355 -32.95 2.84 -4.08
C PHE A 355 -34.10 3.34 -3.20
N LEU A 356 -35.25 3.62 -3.82
CA LEU A 356 -36.50 3.95 -3.13
C LEU A 356 -36.37 5.17 -2.20
N ASP A 357 -35.75 6.27 -2.68
CA ASP A 357 -35.49 7.48 -1.89
C ASP A 357 -34.77 7.18 -0.57
N ASP A 358 -33.62 6.50 -0.68
CA ASP A 358 -32.74 6.07 0.41
C ASP A 358 -33.32 5.05 1.40
N LYS A 359 -34.53 4.51 1.13
CA LYS A 359 -35.13 3.45 1.98
C LYS A 359 -34.46 2.09 1.82
N LEU A 360 -33.76 1.86 0.72
CA LEU A 360 -33.03 0.62 0.46
C LEU A 360 -31.60 0.93 0.02
N LYS A 361 -30.62 0.46 0.79
CA LYS A 361 -29.19 0.54 0.44
C LYS A 361 -28.65 -0.86 0.19
N ILE A 362 -28.08 -1.08 -0.98
CA ILE A 362 -27.38 -2.31 -1.34
C ILE A 362 -25.89 -2.00 -1.49
N SER A 363 -25.06 -2.70 -0.73
CA SER A 363 -23.60 -2.60 -0.78
C SER A 363 -23.00 -3.94 -1.17
N LEU A 364 -22.20 -3.95 -2.24
CA LEU A 364 -21.42 -5.08 -2.70
C LEU A 364 -19.93 -4.71 -2.56
N GLN A 365 -19.18 -5.58 -1.90
CA GLN A 365 -17.73 -5.44 -1.75
C GLN A 365 -17.11 -6.77 -2.11
N GLY A 366 -16.12 -6.77 -3.00
CA GLY A 366 -15.48 -7.97 -3.48
C GLY A 366 -13.98 -7.75 -3.65
N THR A 367 -13.19 -8.64 -3.07
CA THR A 367 -11.74 -8.67 -3.26
C THR A 367 -11.30 -10.01 -3.80
N TYR A 368 -10.52 -10.00 -4.87
CA TYR A 368 -9.76 -11.15 -5.34
C TYR A 368 -8.27 -10.88 -5.18
N SER A 369 -7.52 -11.87 -4.69
CA SER A 369 -6.07 -11.82 -4.70
C SER A 369 -5.46 -13.17 -5.02
N ARG A 370 -4.42 -13.13 -5.85
CA ARG A 370 -3.49 -14.23 -6.08
C ARG A 370 -2.12 -13.81 -5.60
N ILE A 371 -1.54 -14.61 -4.72
CA ILE A 371 -0.19 -14.43 -4.19
C ILE A 371 0.64 -15.63 -4.60
N ASN A 372 1.79 -15.38 -5.22
CA ASN A 372 2.81 -16.37 -5.52
C ASN A 372 4.05 -16.03 -4.70
N ASP A 373 4.44 -16.91 -3.78
CA ASP A 373 5.62 -16.77 -2.94
C ASP A 373 6.74 -17.70 -3.44
N GLN A 374 7.96 -17.17 -3.52
CA GLN A 374 9.19 -17.97 -3.53
C GLN A 374 9.86 -17.87 -2.16
N LEU A 375 10.18 -19.02 -1.59
CA LEU A 375 10.62 -19.15 -0.20
C LEU A 375 12.06 -19.67 -0.19
N ALA A 376 12.95 -18.86 0.37
CA ALA A 376 14.31 -19.28 0.67
C ALA A 376 14.31 -20.24 1.88
N PRO A 377 15.26 -21.20 1.94
CA PRO A 377 15.37 -22.15 3.05
C PRO A 377 16.02 -21.49 4.27
N ILE A 378 15.30 -20.57 4.91
CA ILE A 378 15.73 -19.76 6.06
C ILE A 378 14.90 -20.08 7.32
N ALA A 379 14.39 -21.31 7.40
CA ALA A 379 13.50 -21.72 8.47
C ALA A 379 14.29 -22.22 9.69
N GLY A 380 13.98 -21.66 10.87
CA GLY A 380 14.60 -22.08 12.14
C GLY A 380 14.29 -23.53 12.56
N SER A 381 13.43 -24.26 11.83
CA SER A 381 13.15 -25.68 12.03
C SER A 381 14.04 -26.61 11.19
N ALA A 382 15.07 -26.10 10.50
CA ALA A 382 15.97 -26.89 9.67
C ALA A 382 16.85 -27.92 10.42
N GLY A 383 16.70 -28.03 11.74
CA GLY A 383 17.41 -28.99 12.59
C GLY A 383 18.86 -28.58 12.86
N PHE A 384 19.67 -29.53 13.34
CA PHE A 384 21.03 -29.24 13.82
C PHE A 384 22.02 -28.77 12.74
N ARG A 385 21.74 -29.05 11.45
CA ARG A 385 22.57 -28.63 10.32
C ARG A 385 22.39 -27.14 9.97
N GLY A 386 21.34 -26.50 10.49
CA GLY A 386 21.02 -25.11 10.23
C GLY A 386 20.28 -24.88 8.91
N ASP A 387 20.00 -23.62 8.63
CA ASP A 387 19.34 -23.12 7.42
C ASP A 387 20.36 -22.46 6.48
N LEU A 388 19.90 -21.79 5.40
CA LEU A 388 20.79 -21.09 4.46
C LEU A 388 21.67 -20.03 5.13
N LEU A 389 21.13 -19.31 6.12
CA LEU A 389 21.87 -18.26 6.82
C LEU A 389 22.94 -18.89 7.71
N GLY A 390 22.57 -19.89 8.51
CA GLY A 390 23.52 -20.65 9.34
C GLY A 390 24.60 -21.35 8.52
N ALA A 391 24.23 -21.92 7.37
CA ALA A 391 25.17 -22.51 6.42
C ALA A 391 26.15 -21.45 5.91
N ALA A 392 25.68 -20.26 5.51
CA ALA A 392 26.56 -19.19 5.02
C ALA A 392 27.52 -18.66 6.08
N TYR A 393 27.08 -18.54 7.34
CA TYR A 393 27.91 -18.01 8.42
C TYR A 393 28.98 -19.01 8.92
N SER A 394 28.73 -20.30 8.76
CA SER A 394 29.64 -21.37 9.19
C SER A 394 30.45 -22.00 8.05
N ALA A 395 30.11 -21.68 6.79
CA ALA A 395 30.78 -22.23 5.62
C ALA A 395 32.26 -21.83 5.57
N ASN A 396 33.08 -22.77 5.12
CA ASN A 396 34.49 -22.53 4.92
C ASN A 396 34.68 -21.52 3.76
N PRO A 397 35.36 -20.39 3.97
CA PRO A 397 35.55 -19.36 2.95
C PRO A 397 36.49 -19.81 1.81
N THR A 398 37.11 -20.99 1.91
CA THR A 398 37.94 -21.58 0.84
C THR A 398 37.16 -22.47 -0.12
N TRP A 399 35.92 -22.85 0.21
CA TRP A 399 35.07 -23.65 -0.65
C TRP A 399 34.75 -22.92 -1.96
N PRO A 400 34.73 -23.61 -3.11
CA PRO A 400 34.30 -23.02 -4.37
C PRO A 400 32.80 -22.71 -4.33
N ASN A 401 32.40 -21.55 -4.87
CA ASN A 401 31.00 -21.22 -5.10
C ASN A 401 30.43 -22.05 -6.26
N ARG A 402 30.26 -23.36 -6.03
CA ARG A 402 29.76 -24.34 -6.99
C ARG A 402 28.73 -25.23 -6.30
N ALA A 403 27.53 -25.31 -6.88
CA ALA A 403 26.43 -26.10 -6.32
C ALA A 403 26.77 -27.59 -6.10
N GLY A 404 27.58 -28.17 -6.99
CA GLY A 404 28.01 -29.58 -6.91
C GLY A 404 29.26 -29.83 -6.05
N PHE A 405 29.67 -28.90 -5.19
CA PHE A 405 30.75 -29.14 -4.23
C PHE A 405 30.19 -29.78 -2.94
N ASP A 406 30.69 -30.96 -2.59
CA ASP A 406 30.19 -31.83 -1.52
C ASP A 406 31.25 -32.22 -0.46
N GLU A 407 32.52 -31.78 -0.63
CA GLU A 407 33.60 -31.95 0.34
C GLU A 407 33.47 -30.95 1.52
N THR A 408 32.30 -30.94 2.17
CA THR A 408 31.96 -29.98 3.23
C THR A 408 32.18 -30.52 4.64
N GLY A 409 32.58 -31.79 4.78
CA GLY A 409 32.67 -32.44 6.09
C GLY A 409 31.32 -32.60 6.80
N GLY A 410 30.22 -32.64 6.03
CA GLY A 410 28.85 -32.80 6.56
C GLY A 410 28.11 -31.50 6.86
N LEU A 411 28.76 -30.34 6.67
CA LEU A 411 28.12 -29.03 6.71
C LEU A 411 27.30 -28.76 5.43
N LEU A 412 26.28 -27.90 5.54
CA LEU A 412 25.51 -27.48 4.37
C LEU A 412 26.32 -26.49 3.53
N ASN A 413 26.35 -26.71 2.22
CA ASN A 413 26.92 -25.77 1.26
C ASN A 413 25.83 -24.74 0.85
N PRO A 414 26.04 -23.43 1.06
CA PRO A 414 25.04 -22.42 0.69
C PRO A 414 24.69 -22.43 -0.80
N ALA A 415 25.68 -22.65 -1.68
CA ALA A 415 25.44 -22.73 -3.13
C ALA A 415 24.57 -23.94 -3.50
N ASN A 416 24.73 -25.05 -2.78
CA ASN A 416 23.93 -26.26 -2.97
C ASN A 416 22.47 -26.00 -2.58
N LEU A 417 22.25 -25.37 -1.42
CA LEU A 417 20.92 -25.00 -0.95
C LEU A 417 20.22 -24.04 -1.93
N LEU A 418 20.91 -23.02 -2.44
CA LEU A 418 20.33 -22.10 -3.42
C LEU A 418 20.00 -22.76 -4.76
N ALA A 419 20.83 -23.68 -5.23
CA ALA A 419 20.63 -24.31 -6.53
C ALA A 419 19.59 -25.44 -6.52
N TYR A 420 19.50 -26.19 -5.42
CA TYR A 420 18.70 -27.43 -5.38
C TYR A 420 17.52 -27.39 -4.42
N SER A 421 17.31 -26.30 -3.68
CA SER A 421 16.07 -26.10 -2.92
C SER A 421 15.18 -25.04 -3.58
N SER A 422 13.87 -25.29 -3.59
CA SER A 422 12.88 -24.33 -4.04
C SER A 422 11.60 -24.51 -3.23
N GLY A 423 11.27 -23.53 -2.40
CA GLY A 423 9.95 -23.41 -1.80
C GLY A 423 9.06 -22.51 -2.65
N ARG A 424 7.86 -22.97 -3.01
CA ARG A 424 6.85 -22.15 -3.70
C ARG A 424 5.50 -22.33 -3.04
N ALA A 425 4.77 -21.24 -2.87
CA ALA A 425 3.39 -21.28 -2.40
C ALA A 425 2.52 -20.39 -3.29
N ASN A 426 1.35 -20.91 -3.67
CA ASN A 426 0.37 -20.18 -4.46
C ASN A 426 -0.93 -20.11 -3.68
N THR A 427 -1.36 -18.89 -3.34
CA THR A 427 -2.54 -18.66 -2.52
C THR A 427 -3.53 -17.79 -3.29
N ASN A 428 -4.74 -18.32 -3.52
CA ASN A 428 -5.86 -17.55 -4.04
C ASN A 428 -6.83 -17.24 -2.89
N ARG A 429 -7.22 -15.98 -2.74
CA ARG A 429 -8.24 -15.57 -1.76
C ARG A 429 -9.32 -14.73 -2.41
N TYR A 430 -10.51 -14.92 -1.88
CA TYR A 430 -11.71 -14.17 -2.21
C TYR A 430 -12.29 -13.69 -0.88
N LEU A 431 -12.68 -12.42 -0.83
CA LEU A 431 -13.41 -11.83 0.28
C LEU A 431 -14.65 -11.14 -0.26
#